data_AF-A0A1G6P547-F1
#
_entry.id   AF-A0A1G6P547-F1
#
_cell.length_a   1.000
_cell.length_b   1.000
_cell.length_c   1.000
_cell.angle_alpha   90.00
_cell.angle_beta   90.00
_cell.angle_gamma   90.00
#
_symmetry.space_group_name_H-M   'P 1'
#
loop_
_entity.id
_entity.type
_entity.pdbx_description
1 polymer ?
#
loop_
_entity_poly.entity_id
_entity_poly.type
_entity_poly.pdbx_seq_one_letter_code
_entity_poly.pdbx_strand_id
1 'polypeptide(L)'
;MSDWTAQSPDSMGVDPSIVGQLTSEKAPVFFYPTFLQANMKSVRKALRDGDLDKDTYDRLVCGECGKPLKTENDPDEIKTVRICPDCASEWKEIR
;
A
#
# COMPACT_ATOMS: atom_id res chain seq x y z
N MET A 1 36.46 9.44 -41.69
CA MET A 1 36.53 8.32 -40.73
C MET A 1 37.46 8.76 -39.61
N SER A 2 36.92 9.05 -38.44
CA SER A 2 37.72 9.52 -37.29
C SER A 2 37.69 8.44 -36.22
N ASP A 3 38.86 7.84 -36.01
CA ASP A 3 39.23 6.95 -34.91
C ASP A 3 38.67 7.42 -33.56
N TRP A 4 37.83 6.58 -32.95
CA TRP A 4 37.46 6.68 -31.54
C TRP A 4 38.33 5.69 -30.77
N THR A 5 39.46 6.18 -30.28
CA THR A 5 40.34 5.44 -29.39
C THR A 5 39.59 5.14 -28.08
N ALA A 6 39.39 3.86 -27.81
CA ALA A 6 38.86 3.36 -26.55
C ALA A 6 39.80 3.76 -25.39
N GLN A 7 39.30 4.57 -24.47
CA GLN A 7 39.99 4.86 -23.22
C GLN A 7 39.54 3.84 -22.16
N SER A 8 40.45 2.95 -21.75
CA SER A 8 40.24 1.99 -20.66
C SER A 8 39.97 2.70 -19.32
N PRO A 9 38.93 2.30 -18.55
CA PRO A 9 38.62 2.88 -17.25
C PRO A 9 39.23 2.03 -16.10
N ASP A 10 40.56 1.95 -15.99
CA ASP A 10 41.23 1.26 -14.88
C ASP A 10 42.21 2.23 -14.20
N SER A 11 41.74 3.07 -13.28
CA SER A 11 42.60 3.78 -12.28
C SER A 11 41.86 4.82 -11.44
N MET A 12 40.79 4.43 -10.74
CA MET A 12 40.39 5.16 -9.54
C MET A 12 40.21 4.16 -8.40
N GLY A 13 41.30 3.96 -7.67
CA GLY A 13 41.32 3.18 -6.44
C GLY A 13 40.31 3.76 -5.45
N VAL A 14 39.30 2.96 -5.13
CA VAL A 14 38.43 3.21 -3.99
C VAL A 14 39.20 2.80 -2.74
N ASP A 15 39.37 3.77 -1.84
CA ASP A 15 40.04 3.58 -0.54
C ASP A 15 39.25 2.55 0.30
N PRO A 16 39.85 1.41 0.70
CA PRO A 16 39.14 0.37 1.46
C PRO A 16 38.76 0.81 2.89
N SER A 17 39.15 2.01 3.34
CA SER A 17 38.73 2.56 4.64
C SER A 17 37.33 3.20 4.65
N ILE A 18 36.69 3.38 3.49
CA ILE A 18 35.34 3.98 3.40
C ILE A 18 34.22 2.94 3.58
N VAL A 19 34.53 1.64 3.64
CA VAL A 19 33.53 0.59 3.95
C VAL A 19 33.26 0.53 5.47
N GLY A 20 32.95 1.69 6.05
CA GLY A 20 32.34 1.82 7.36
C GLY A 20 30.87 1.49 7.26
N GLN A 21 30.54 0.22 7.50
CA GLN A 21 29.36 -0.25 8.23
C GLN A 21 28.15 0.71 8.25
N LEU A 22 27.33 0.69 7.21
CA LEU A 22 25.92 1.07 7.33
C LEU A 22 25.18 -0.12 7.92
N THR A 23 25.37 -0.34 9.21
CA THR A 23 24.51 -1.20 10.01
C THR A 23 23.12 -0.57 10.04
N SER A 24 22.25 -1.10 9.18
CA SER A 24 20.90 -1.58 9.47
C SER A 24 20.35 -1.30 10.87
N GLU A 25 20.20 -0.05 11.31
CA GLU A 25 19.52 0.24 12.57
C GLU A 25 18.66 1.50 12.48
N LYS A 26 17.34 1.23 12.52
CA LYS A 26 16.26 2.15 12.89
C LYS A 26 15.89 3.18 11.83
N ALA A 27 15.03 2.72 10.91
CA ALA A 27 14.04 3.59 10.31
C ALA A 27 13.35 4.43 11.41
N PRO A 28 13.14 5.74 11.22
CA PRO A 28 12.36 6.53 12.14
C PRO A 28 10.96 5.93 12.19
N VAL A 29 10.59 5.46 13.38
CA VAL A 29 9.21 5.14 13.72
C VAL A 29 8.42 6.43 13.52
N PHE A 30 7.82 6.56 12.34
CA PHE A 30 6.66 7.41 12.14
C PHE A 30 5.57 6.83 13.04
N PHE A 31 5.61 7.24 14.30
CA PHE A 31 4.57 7.05 15.29
C PHE A 31 3.42 7.97 14.87
N TYR A 32 2.80 7.65 13.73
CA TYR A 32 1.47 8.17 13.44
C TYR A 32 0.61 7.64 14.57
N PRO A 33 0.01 8.52 15.40
CA PRO A 33 -0.92 8.09 16.41
C PRO A 33 -1.96 7.27 15.66
N THR A 34 -2.08 6.01 16.06
CA THR A 34 -3.07 5.08 15.55
C THR A 34 -4.40 5.80 15.67
N PHE A 35 -4.87 6.33 14.54
CA PHE A 35 -6.13 7.04 14.45
C PHE A 35 -7.17 5.99 14.78
N LEU A 36 -7.51 5.93 16.07
CA LEU A 36 -8.51 5.07 16.67
C LEU A 36 -9.88 5.61 16.24
N GLN A 37 -10.12 5.68 14.93
CA GLN A 37 -11.42 5.98 14.37
C GLN A 37 -12.22 4.69 14.36
N ALA A 38 -12.77 4.37 15.54
CA ALA A 38 -13.80 3.37 15.75
C ALA A 38 -15.17 3.80 15.13
N ASN A 39 -15.18 4.30 13.88
CA ASN A 39 -16.42 4.68 13.19
C ASN A 39 -16.27 4.53 11.68
N MET A 40 -16.61 3.33 11.17
CA MET A 40 -16.59 2.87 9.78
C MET A 40 -15.31 3.18 8.99
N LYS A 41 -14.52 2.14 8.68
CA LYS A 41 -13.32 2.24 7.85
C LYS A 41 -13.70 2.64 6.42
N SER A 42 -12.85 3.43 5.76
CA SER A 42 -12.99 3.69 4.32
C SER A 42 -12.42 2.52 3.52
N VAL A 43 -12.94 2.27 2.31
CA VAL A 43 -12.42 1.23 1.40
C VAL A 43 -10.91 1.37 1.20
N ARG A 44 -10.43 2.60 0.95
CA ARG A 44 -8.98 2.85 0.78
C ARG A 44 -8.16 2.49 2.01
N LYS A 45 -8.70 2.68 3.22
CA LYS A 45 -8.00 2.30 4.45
C LYS A 45 -8.00 0.79 4.63
N ALA A 46 -9.13 0.15 4.40
CA ALA A 46 -9.26 -1.30 4.50
C ALA A 46 -8.33 -2.06 3.53
N LEU A 47 -8.15 -1.56 2.30
CA LEU A 47 -7.17 -2.10 1.34
C LEU A 47 -5.72 -1.96 1.81
N ARG A 48 -5.40 -0.95 2.63
CA ARG A 48 -4.05 -0.79 3.20
C ARG A 48 -3.84 -1.62 4.45
N ASP A 49 -4.91 -1.79 5.23
CA ASP A 49 -4.89 -2.57 6.47
C ASP A 49 -4.94 -4.09 6.18
N GLY A 50 -5.29 -4.50 4.96
CA GLY A 50 -5.43 -5.91 4.55
C GLY A 50 -6.80 -6.50 4.87
N ASP A 51 -7.77 -5.70 5.31
CA ASP A 51 -9.14 -6.15 5.58
C ASP A 51 -9.93 -6.42 4.29
N LEU A 52 -9.54 -5.76 3.19
CA LEU A 52 -10.11 -5.91 1.86
C LEU A 52 -9.01 -6.23 0.86
N ASP A 53 -9.38 -7.02 -0.14
CA ASP A 53 -8.56 -7.35 -1.29
C ASP A 53 -9.29 -7.01 -2.59
N LYS A 54 -8.53 -7.02 -3.68
CA LYS A 54 -9.06 -6.92 -5.04
C LYS A 54 -8.94 -8.28 -5.73
N ASP A 55 -10.02 -8.73 -6.34
CA ASP A 55 -9.95 -9.89 -7.22
C ASP A 55 -9.34 -9.54 -8.60
N THR A 56 -9.28 -10.55 -9.48
CA THR A 56 -8.81 -10.41 -10.86
C THR A 56 -9.59 -9.38 -11.69
N TYR A 57 -10.76 -8.96 -11.23
CA TYR A 57 -11.63 -7.97 -11.88
C TYR A 57 -11.68 -6.63 -11.15
N ASP A 58 -10.72 -6.36 -10.27
CA ASP A 58 -10.68 -5.14 -9.43
C ASP A 58 -11.89 -5.00 -8.50
N ARG A 59 -12.65 -6.07 -8.23
CA ARG A 59 -13.79 -6.05 -7.31
C ARG A 59 -13.30 -6.16 -5.87
N LEU A 60 -13.96 -5.45 -4.97
CA LEU A 60 -13.68 -5.52 -3.55
C LEU A 60 -14.16 -6.86 -2.98
N VAL A 61 -13.22 -7.59 -2.42
CA VAL A 61 -13.41 -8.88 -1.76
C VAL A 61 -12.99 -8.73 -0.30
N CYS A 62 -13.73 -9.36 0.60
CA CYS A 62 -13.35 -9.38 2.00
C CYS A 62 -12.06 -10.22 2.18
N GLY A 63 -11.03 -9.66 2.83
CA GLY A 63 -9.77 -10.37 3.09
C GLY A 63 -9.92 -11.54 4.07
N GLU A 64 -10.96 -11.53 4.91
CA GLU A 64 -11.20 -12.60 5.88
C GLU A 64 -11.93 -13.80 5.28
N CYS A 65 -13.00 -13.57 4.52
CA CYS A 65 -13.85 -14.65 3.99
C CYS A 65 -13.70 -14.92 2.48
N GLY A 66 -12.99 -14.06 1.75
CA GLY A 66 -12.77 -14.20 0.31
C GLY A 66 -14.02 -14.01 -0.56
N LYS A 67 -15.14 -13.53 0.01
CA LYS A 67 -16.38 -13.28 -0.75
C LYS A 67 -16.50 -11.85 -1.24
N PRO A 68 -17.13 -11.62 -2.40
CA PRO A 68 -17.38 -10.29 -2.92
C PRO A 68 -18.34 -9.51 -2.01
N LEU A 69 -18.05 -8.22 -1.81
CA LEU A 69 -18.86 -7.35 -0.97
C LEU A 69 -20.19 -6.98 -1.64
N LYS A 70 -21.24 -6.87 -0.84
CA LYS A 70 -22.50 -6.23 -1.26
C LYS A 70 -22.31 -4.72 -1.30
N THR A 71 -23.08 -4.07 -2.17
CA THR A 71 -23.01 -2.63 -2.39
C THR A 71 -24.37 -2.02 -2.14
N GLU A 72 -24.40 -1.03 -1.26
CA GLU A 72 -25.58 -0.22 -0.97
C GLU A 72 -25.26 1.22 -1.36
N ASN A 73 -26.03 1.75 -2.30
CA ASN A 73 -25.88 3.09 -2.83
C ASN A 73 -27.21 3.81 -2.65
N ASP A 74 -27.22 4.82 -1.79
CA ASP A 74 -28.38 5.68 -1.58
C ASP A 74 -28.30 6.86 -2.57
N PRO A 75 -29.33 7.11 -3.40
CA PRO A 75 -29.32 8.21 -4.35
C PRO A 75 -29.25 9.61 -3.70
N ASP A 76 -29.61 9.73 -2.42
CA ASP A 76 -29.57 10.98 -1.67
C ASP A 76 -28.22 11.18 -0.92
N GLU A 77 -27.33 10.18 -0.95
CA GLU A 77 -26.02 10.24 -0.31
C GLU A 77 -24.85 10.08 -1.30
N ILE A 78 -23.76 10.84 -1.10
CA ILE A 78 -22.55 10.78 -1.95
C ILE A 78 -21.67 9.55 -1.61
N LYS A 79 -21.99 8.82 -0.53
CA LYS A 79 -21.23 7.65 -0.09
C LYS A 79 -21.88 6.38 -0.60
N THR A 80 -21.05 5.41 -0.95
CA THR A 80 -21.46 4.03 -1.19
C THR A 80 -20.99 3.18 -0.01
N VAL A 81 -21.87 2.36 0.54
CA VAL A 81 -21.54 1.43 1.64
C VAL A 81 -21.30 0.04 1.05
N ARG A 82 -20.19 -0.58 1.44
CA ARG A 82 -19.84 -1.97 1.09
C ARG A 82 -20.01 -2.83 2.33
N ILE A 83 -20.78 -3.91 2.22
CA ILE A 83 -21.13 -4.76 3.37
C ILE A 83 -20.70 -6.20 3.07
N CYS A 84 -19.93 -6.80 3.98
CA CYS A 84 -19.61 -8.23 3.89
C CYS A 84 -20.79 -9.06 4.42
N PRO A 85 -21.32 -10.03 3.62
CA PRO A 85 -22.44 -10.85 4.06
C PRO A 85 -22.09 -11.85 5.18
N ASP A 86 -20.82 -12.18 5.37
CA ASP A 86 -20.40 -13.17 6.39
C ASP A 86 -19.80 -12.50 7.64
N CYS A 87 -18.91 -11.52 7.46
CA CYS A 87 -18.23 -10.86 8.58
C CYS A 87 -19.07 -9.72 9.19
N ALA A 88 -20.16 -9.32 8.53
CA ALA A 88 -20.98 -8.15 8.88
C ALA A 88 -20.17 -6.83 8.98
N SER A 89 -18.98 -6.79 8.39
CA SER A 89 -18.14 -5.61 8.32
C SER A 89 -18.65 -4.65 7.25
N GLU A 90 -18.61 -3.36 7.57
CA GLU A 90 -19.09 -2.28 6.70
C GLU A 90 -17.97 -1.29 6.38
N TRP A 91 -17.86 -0.92 5.11
CA TRP A 91 -16.87 0.02 4.61
C TRP A 91 -17.52 1.11 3.78
N LYS A 92 -17.06 2.35 3.96
CA LYS A 92 -17.55 3.50 3.19
C LYS A 92 -16.62 3.85 2.03
N GLU A 93 -17.21 4.13 0.89
CA GLU A 93 -16.54 4.61 -0.32
C GLU A 93 -17.12 5.96 -0.68
N ILE A 94 -16.33 7.02 -0.52
CA ILE A 94 -16.69 8.37 -0.98
C ILE A 94 -16.10 8.52 -2.38
N ARG A 95 -16.95 8.84 -3.36
CA ARG A 95 -16.56 9.04 -4.76
C ARG A 95 -16.20 10.49 -5.05
#